data_AF-A0A820IP04-F1
#
_entry.id   AF-A0A820IP04-F1
#
_cell.length_a   1.000
_cell.length_b   1.000
_cell.length_c   1.000
_cell.angle_alpha   90.00
_cell.angle_beta   90.00
_cell.angle_gamma   90.00
#
_symmetry.space_group_name_H-M   'P 1'
#
loop_
_entity.id
_entity.type
_entity.pdbx_description
1 polymer ?
#
loop_
_entity_poly.entity_id
_entity_poly.type
_entity_poly.pdbx_seq_one_letter_code
_entity_poly.pdbx_strand_id
1 'polypeptide(L)' 'ITASNIGGMKETQEMLDFCGKHNIVCDIEKIQATPETIKTAYDRTVKSDVKYRFVLDMLNAFK' A
#
# COMPACT_ATOMS: atom_id res chain seq x y z
N ILE A 1 3.69 -2.54 29.50
CA ILE A 1 3.35 -2.79 28.08
C ILE A 1 3.82 -1.58 27.30
N THR A 2 4.73 -1.75 26.36
CA THR A 2 5.08 -0.73 25.34
C THR A 2 4.25 -1.00 24.10
N ALA A 3 3.73 0.05 23.47
CA ALA A 3 2.96 -0.01 22.23
C ALA A 3 3.49 1.06 21.27
N SER A 4 3.52 0.74 19.98
CA SER A 4 3.90 1.67 18.91
C SER A 4 2.83 1.62 17.83
N ASN A 5 2.21 2.77 17.55
CA ASN A 5 1.15 2.92 16.56
C ASN A 5 1.54 4.07 15.63
N ILE A 6 2.18 3.72 14.50
CA ILE A 6 2.65 4.65 13.45
C ILE A 6 3.77 5.60 13.96
N GLY A 7 4.61 6.08 13.04
CA GLY A 7 5.66 7.06 13.33
C GLY A 7 5.21 8.51 13.08
N GLY A 8 5.94 9.47 13.66
CA GLY A 8 5.73 10.90 13.37
C GLY A 8 6.11 11.27 11.93
N MET A 9 5.81 12.51 11.51
CA MET A 9 6.16 13.00 10.17
C MET A 9 7.67 12.91 9.90
N LYS A 10 8.50 13.32 10.88
CA LYS A 10 9.96 13.28 10.76
C LYS A 10 10.47 11.84 10.62
N GLU A 11 10.01 10.93 11.47
CA GLU A 11 10.38 9.51 11.43
C GLU A 11 9.93 8.85 10.13
N THR A 12 8.76 9.25 9.60
CA THR A 12 8.28 8.77 8.30
C THR A 12 9.20 9.22 7.16
N GLN A 13 9.68 10.47 7.19
CA GLN A 13 10.66 10.94 6.21
C GLN A 13 11.98 10.15 6.29
N GLU A 14 12.50 9.94 7.50
CA GLU A 14 13.72 9.14 7.73
C GLU A 14 13.54 7.69 7.22
N MET A 15 12.36 7.10 7.44
CA MET A 15 12.02 5.77 6.93
C MET A 15 11.97 5.72 5.39
N LEU A 16 11.37 6.72 4.75
CA LEU A 16 11.30 6.81 3.28
C LEU A 16 12.69 6.98 2.66
N ASP A 17 13.52 7.86 3.23
CA ASP A 17 14.89 8.09 2.77
C ASP A 17 15.75 6.82 2.89
N PHE A 18 15.61 6.12 4.02
CA PHE A 18 16.25 4.83 4.24
C PHE A 18 15.80 3.79 3.19
N CYS A 19 14.48 3.66 2.97
CA CYS A 19 13.95 2.73 1.98
C CYS A 19 14.49 3.04 0.57
N GLY A 20 14.51 4.31 0.19
CA GLY A 20 15.03 4.76 -1.11
C GLY A 20 16.52 4.45 -1.29
N LYS A 21 17.33 4.70 -0.26
CA LYS A 21 18.78 4.40 -0.29
C LYS A 21 19.09 2.90 -0.43
N HIS A 22 18.25 2.05 0.15
CA HIS A 22 18.48 0.61 0.22
C HIS A 22 17.63 -0.18 -0.79
N ASN A 23 16.92 0.49 -1.70
CA ASN A 23 16.01 -0.12 -2.66
C ASN A 23 14.99 -1.07 -1.99
N ILE A 24 14.47 -0.64 -0.83
CA ILE A 24 13.43 -1.38 -0.11
C ILE A 24 12.09 -0.97 -0.69
N VAL A 25 11.45 -1.91 -1.39
CA VAL A 25 10.16 -1.70 -2.04
C VAL A 25 9.19 -2.80 -1.62
N CYS A 26 7.89 -2.51 -1.69
CA CYS A 26 6.86 -3.50 -1.48
C CYS A 26 6.60 -4.30 -2.76
N ASP A 27 6.36 -5.60 -2.60
CA ASP A 27 5.60 -6.37 -3.58
C ASP A 27 4.15 -5.86 -3.56
N ILE A 28 3.61 -5.52 -4.75
CA ILE A 28 2.28 -4.94 -4.89
C ILE A 28 1.49 -5.57 -6.03
N GLU A 29 0.17 -5.63 -5.85
CA GLU A 29 -0.80 -5.83 -6.91
C GLU A 29 -1.43 -4.49 -7.27
N LYS A 30 -1.01 -3.90 -8.40
CA LYS A 30 -1.56 -2.64 -8.89
C LYS A 30 -2.90 -2.91 -9.58
N ILE A 31 -3.95 -2.19 -9.18
CA ILE A 31 -5.30 -2.32 -9.74
C ILE A 31 -5.84 -0.97 -10.20
N GLN A 32 -6.72 -0.96 -11.19
CA GLN A 32 -7.44 0.26 -11.58
C GLN A 32 -8.32 0.74 -10.42
N ALA A 33 -8.53 2.04 -10.29
CA ALA A 33 -9.39 2.60 -9.24
C ALA A 33 -10.86 2.70 -9.70
N THR A 34 -11.47 1.57 -10.05
CA THR A 34 -12.92 1.49 -10.33
C THR A 34 -13.68 0.92 -9.14
N PRO A 35 -14.97 1.23 -8.95
CA PRO A 35 -15.77 0.64 -7.86
C PRO A 35 -15.74 -0.89 -7.85
N GLU A 36 -15.73 -1.52 -9.03
CA GLU A 36 -15.75 -2.97 -9.20
C GLU A 36 -14.43 -3.59 -8.75
N THR A 37 -13.28 -3.04 -9.21
CA THR A 37 -11.96 -3.55 -8.84
C THR A 37 -11.66 -3.35 -7.36
N ILE A 38 -12.09 -2.23 -6.78
CA ILE A 38 -11.97 -1.96 -5.34
C ILE A 38 -12.76 -3.00 -4.54
N LYS A 39 -14.00 -3.28 -4.93
CA LYS A 39 -14.83 -4.30 -4.27
C LYS A 39 -14.15 -5.68 -4.35
N THR A 40 -13.69 -6.07 -5.53
CA THR A 40 -13.00 -7.36 -5.70
C THR A 40 -11.71 -7.44 -4.87
N ALA A 41 -10.90 -6.39 -4.84
CA ALA A 41 -9.67 -6.35 -4.06
C ALA A 41 -9.94 -6.41 -2.54
N TYR A 42 -11.02 -5.78 -2.08
CA TYR A 42 -11.45 -5.88 -0.69
C TYR A 42 -11.88 -7.31 -0.32
N ASP A 43 -12.74 -7.93 -1.14
CA ASP A 43 -13.20 -9.31 -0.94
C ASP A 43 -12.01 -10.31 -0.92
N ARG A 44 -11.00 -10.06 -1.76
CA ARG A 44 -9.74 -10.82 -1.80
C ARG A 44 -8.89 -10.60 -0.55
N THR A 45 -8.76 -9.36 -0.07
CA THR A 45 -8.02 -9.02 1.16
C THR A 45 -8.59 -9.75 2.37
N VAL A 46 -9.92 -9.78 2.52
CA VAL A 46 -10.60 -10.49 3.61
C VAL A 46 -10.31 -12.01 3.57
N LYS A 47 -10.15 -12.57 2.36
CA LYS A 47 -9.79 -13.98 2.15
C LYS A 47 -8.28 -14.25 2.23
N SER A 48 -7.46 -13.25 2.51
CA SER A 48 -5.98 -13.31 2.43
C SER A 48 -5.47 -13.71 1.03
N ASP A 49 -6.27 -13.50 -0.01
CA ASP A 49 -5.91 -13.73 -1.41
C ASP A 49 -5.25 -12.48 -2.00
N VAL A 50 -4.07 -12.14 -1.49
CA VAL A 50 -3.29 -11.00 -1.95
C VAL A 50 -1.81 -11.26 -1.75
N LYS A 51 -0.98 -10.90 -2.73
CA LYS A 51 0.46 -10.83 -2.56
C LYS A 51 0.83 -9.55 -1.79
N TYR A 52 0.62 -9.60 -0.47
CA TYR A 52 0.95 -8.59 0.54
C TYR A 52 0.17 -7.25 0.48
N ARG A 53 0.10 -6.57 -0.67
CA ARG A 53 -0.50 -5.21 -0.78
C ARG A 53 -1.22 -5.00 -2.12
N PHE A 54 -2.44 -4.47 -2.07
CA PHE A 54 -3.06 -3.81 -3.23
C PHE A 54 -2.65 -2.33 -3.30
N VAL A 55 -2.45 -1.81 -4.51
CA VAL A 55 -2.21 -0.38 -4.77
C VAL A 55 -3.16 0.10 -5.86
N LEU A 56 -3.93 1.14 -5.58
CA LEU A 56 -4.84 1.74 -6.55
C LEU A 56 -4.08 2.67 -7.50
N ASP A 57 -4.27 2.48 -8.79
CA ASP A 57 -3.77 3.41 -9.81
C ASP A 57 -4.75 4.58 -9.98
N MET A 58 -4.42 5.69 -9.32
CA MET A 58 -5.24 6.92 -9.34
C MET A 58 -5.04 7.75 -10.61
N LEU A 59 -3.93 7.58 -11.34
CA LEU A 59 -3.65 8.38 -12.54
C LEU A 59 -4.51 7.95 -13.73
N ASN A 60 -4.89 6.68 -13.77
CA ASN A 60 -5.74 6.11 -14.82
C ASN A 60 -7.21 5.97 -14.41
N ALA A 61 -7.59 6.47 -13.22
CA ALA A 61 -8.94 6.36 -12.70
C ALA A 61 -10.00 7.20 -13.44
N PHE A 62 -9.55 8.25 -14.15
CA PHE A 62 -10.41 9.25 -14.80
C PHE A 62 -10.18 9.34 -16.32
N LYS A 63 -9.52 8.34 -16.91
CA LYS A 63 -9.41 8.20 -18.36
C LYS A 63 -10.57 7.37 -18.88
#